data_AF-A0A7W7MG92-F1
#
_entry.id   AF-A0A7W7MG92-F1
#
_cell.length_a   1.000
_cell.length_b   1.000
_cell.length_c   1.000
_cell.angle_alpha   90.00
_cell.angle_beta   90.00
_cell.angle_gamma   90.00
#
_symmetry.space_group_name_H-M   'P 1'
#
loop_
_entity.id
_entity.type
_entity.pdbx_description
1 polymer ?
#
loop_
_entity_poly.entity_id
_entity_poly.type
_entity_poly.pdbx_seq_one_letter_code
_entity_poly.pdbx_strand_id
1 'polypeptide(L)'
;MTSIESIDLDPGSTYAVTLSVGQWLYVLGTLDNETDAEDFEDDPRGVVEPCRAVMQDIERLAYGADGLPLPHERMVTIDVPGRSCRIVAGALDDWAAVAARETAPEPGFENEAAEMREVLQAWLAQLVRK
;
A
#
# COMPACT_ATOMS: atom_id res chain seq x y z
N MET A 1 -11.88 -4.17 -14.51
CA MET A 1 -10.99 -3.84 -13.38
C MET A 1 -11.86 -3.60 -12.18
N THR A 2 -11.54 -4.23 -11.05
CA THR A 2 -12.22 -3.95 -9.78
C THR A 2 -11.71 -2.61 -9.25
N SER A 3 -12.61 -1.73 -8.80
CA SER A 3 -12.26 -0.48 -8.11
C SER A 3 -12.52 -0.64 -6.62
N ILE A 4 -11.73 0.01 -5.76
CA ILE A 4 -11.95 0.01 -4.31
C ILE A 4 -13.35 0.50 -3.92
N GLU A 5 -13.92 1.43 -4.69
CA GLU A 5 -15.27 1.97 -4.46
C GLU A 5 -16.37 0.91 -4.63
N SER A 6 -16.08 -0.16 -5.37
CA SER A 6 -17.01 -1.27 -5.59
C SER A 6 -16.91 -2.37 -4.53
N ILE A 7 -15.96 -2.26 -3.59
CA ILE A 7 -15.74 -3.25 -2.53
C ILE A 7 -16.39 -2.78 -1.25
N ASP A 8 -17.35 -3.57 -0.75
CA ASP A 8 -18.01 -3.31 0.52
C ASP A 8 -17.11 -3.76 1.69
N LEU A 9 -16.25 -2.86 2.13
CA LEU A 9 -15.38 -3.09 3.29
C LEU A 9 -16.07 -2.61 4.56
N ASP A 10 -16.48 -3.55 5.41
CA ASP A 10 -16.90 -3.21 6.77
C ASP A 10 -15.71 -2.58 7.54
N PRO A 11 -15.81 -1.33 8.02
CA PRO A 11 -14.74 -0.67 8.77
C PRO A 11 -14.42 -1.34 10.11
N GLY A 12 -15.35 -2.12 10.67
CA GLY A 12 -15.14 -2.90 11.90
C GLY A 12 -14.46 -4.25 11.68
N SER A 13 -14.28 -4.67 10.43
CA SER A 13 -13.69 -5.96 10.06
C SER A 13 -12.20 -5.87 9.72
N THR A 14 -11.54 -7.02 9.77
CA THR A 14 -10.12 -7.17 9.43
C THR A 14 -9.91 -8.10 8.25
N TYR A 15 -9.01 -7.72 7.36
CA TYR A 15 -8.73 -8.40 6.10
C TYR A 15 -7.29 -8.88 6.11
N ALA A 16 -7.10 -10.19 6.00
CA ALA A 16 -5.77 -10.79 5.88
C ALA A 16 -5.29 -10.58 4.44
N VAL A 17 -4.32 -9.70 4.27
CA VAL A 17 -3.71 -9.39 2.97
C VAL A 17 -2.34 -10.05 2.93
N THR A 18 -2.08 -10.83 1.88
CA THR A 18 -0.82 -11.55 1.65
C THR A 18 -0.16 -10.98 0.41
N LEU A 19 1.03 -10.42 0.57
CA LEU A 19 1.86 -9.89 -0.50
C LEU A 19 3.30 -10.37 -0.33
N SER A 20 4.09 -10.27 -1.38
CA SER A 20 5.54 -10.43 -1.26
C SER A 20 6.14 -9.28 -0.44
N VAL A 21 7.30 -9.48 0.18
CA VAL A 21 8.01 -8.41 0.90
C VAL A 21 8.25 -7.22 -0.02
N GLY A 22 8.68 -7.44 -1.27
CA GLY A 22 8.88 -6.36 -2.23
C GLY A 22 7.61 -5.51 -2.41
N GLN A 23 6.45 -6.15 -2.57
CA GLN A 23 5.17 -5.44 -2.67
C GLN A 23 4.77 -4.72 -1.38
N TRP A 24 5.06 -5.29 -0.21
CA TRP A 24 4.85 -4.60 1.07
C TRP A 24 5.75 -3.37 1.22
N LEU A 25 6.97 -3.38 0.68
CA LEU A 25 7.83 -2.19 0.66
C LEU A 25 7.27 -1.08 -0.24
N TYR A 26 6.64 -1.41 -1.38
CA TYR A 26 5.90 -0.41 -2.18
C TYR A 26 4.73 0.18 -1.40
N VAL A 27 3.95 -0.65 -0.69
CA VAL A 27 2.87 -0.17 0.18
C VAL A 27 3.42 0.74 1.27
N LEU A 28 4.55 0.37 1.90
CA LEU A 28 5.21 1.17 2.94
C LEU A 28 5.58 2.56 2.43
N GLY A 29 6.29 2.65 1.30
CA GLY A 29 6.65 3.95 0.71
C GLY A 29 5.44 4.78 0.28
N THR A 30 4.39 4.12 -0.19
CA THR A 30 3.12 4.78 -0.56
C THR A 30 2.44 5.40 0.68
N LEU A 31 2.39 4.66 1.79
CA LEU A 31 1.79 5.17 3.04
C LEU A 31 2.63 6.25 3.70
N ASP A 32 3.96 6.15 3.61
CA ASP A 32 4.89 7.18 4.10
C ASP A 32 4.61 8.52 3.40
N ASN A 33 4.52 8.49 2.06
CA ASN A 33 4.15 9.66 1.26
C ASN A 33 2.76 10.23 1.64
N GLU A 34 1.77 9.39 1.92
CA GLU A 34 0.46 9.85 2.37
C GLU A 34 0.51 10.54 3.73
N THR A 35 1.30 10.01 4.67
CA THR A 35 1.46 10.63 5.98
C THR A 35 2.23 11.94 5.90
N ASP A 36 3.27 12.01 5.06
CA ASP A 36 4.01 13.23 4.81
C ASP A 36 3.12 14.28 4.15
N ALA A 37 2.32 13.92 3.15
CA ALA A 37 1.40 14.86 2.51
C ALA A 37 0.39 15.46 3.50
N GLU A 38 -0.19 14.68 4.41
CA GLU A 38 -1.08 15.21 5.46
C GLU A 38 -0.33 16.12 6.46
N ASP A 39 0.88 15.74 6.88
CA ASP A 39 1.68 16.51 7.84
C ASP A 39 2.26 17.82 7.24
N PHE A 40 2.61 17.84 5.94
CA PHE A 40 3.24 18.99 5.28
C PHE A 40 2.27 19.94 4.56
N GLU A 41 1.12 19.45 4.09
CA GLU A 41 0.19 20.24 3.27
C GLU A 41 -0.99 20.84 4.07
N ASP A 42 -1.05 20.62 5.39
CA ASP A 42 -2.17 21.04 6.28
C ASP A 42 -3.54 20.53 5.74
N ASP A 43 -3.54 19.34 5.14
CA ASP A 43 -4.73 18.67 4.59
C ASP A 43 -5.18 17.53 5.53
N PRO A 44 -6.08 17.80 6.50
CA PRO A 44 -6.47 16.83 7.52
C PRO A 44 -7.41 15.76 6.95
N ARG A 45 -6.84 14.80 6.24
CA ARG A 45 -7.53 13.64 5.65
C ARG A 45 -7.80 12.53 6.67
N GLY A 46 -7.16 12.61 7.85
CA GLY A 46 -7.29 11.64 8.93
C GLY A 46 -6.68 10.28 8.56
N VAL A 47 -5.64 10.27 7.74
CA VAL A 47 -4.95 9.08 7.24
C VAL A 47 -3.69 8.75 8.06
N VAL A 48 -3.10 9.71 8.79
CA VAL A 48 -1.87 9.47 9.57
C VAL A 48 -1.94 8.25 10.50
N GLU A 49 -2.92 8.22 11.42
CA GLU A 49 -3.06 7.13 12.38
C GLU A 49 -3.28 5.74 11.71
N PRO A 50 -4.25 5.58 10.78
CA PRO A 50 -4.46 4.29 10.12
C PRO A 50 -3.30 3.87 9.20
N CYS A 51 -2.58 4.81 8.58
CA CYS A 51 -1.36 4.51 7.80
C CYS A 51 -0.25 4.00 8.73
N ARG A 52 0.06 4.73 9.81
CA ARG A 52 1.12 4.35 10.76
C ARG A 52 0.90 2.96 11.35
N ALA A 53 -0.34 2.58 11.64
CA ALA A 53 -0.64 1.23 12.13
C ALA A 53 -0.24 0.14 11.12
N VAL A 54 -0.56 0.33 9.83
CA VAL A 54 -0.18 -0.62 8.77
C VAL A 54 1.33 -0.61 8.55
N MET A 55 1.97 0.55 8.55
CA MET A 55 3.42 0.69 8.40
C MET A 55 4.17 -0.06 9.50
N GLN A 56 3.73 0.07 10.76
CA GLN A 56 4.32 -0.66 11.89
C GLN A 56 4.23 -2.18 11.73
N ASP A 57 3.11 -2.69 11.21
CA ASP A 57 2.98 -4.11 10.93
C ASP A 57 3.86 -4.58 9.77
N ILE A 58 4.03 -3.75 8.74
CA ILE A 58 4.99 -4.01 7.66
C ILE A 58 6.41 -4.06 8.21
N GLU A 59 6.84 -3.06 8.96
CA GLU A 59 8.17 -3.01 9.59
C GLU A 59 8.41 -4.23 10.48
N ARG A 60 7.41 -4.65 11.25
CA ARG A 60 7.51 -5.81 12.15
C ARG A 60 7.60 -7.14 11.41
N LEU A 61 6.98 -7.28 10.24
CA LEU A 61 6.78 -8.58 9.57
C LEU A 61 7.57 -8.75 8.27
N ALA A 62 7.94 -7.65 7.61
CA ALA A 62 8.70 -7.64 6.37
C ALA A 62 10.20 -7.35 6.59
N TYR A 63 10.63 -7.01 7.81
CA TYR A 63 12.03 -6.78 8.16
C TYR A 63 12.57 -7.85 9.12
N GLY A 64 13.87 -8.11 9.01
CA GLY A 64 14.64 -8.92 9.93
C GLY A 64 15.01 -8.18 11.21
N ALA A 65 15.58 -8.91 12.17
CA ALA A 65 16.04 -8.33 13.45
C ALA A 65 17.23 -7.37 13.30
N ASP A 66 17.90 -7.40 12.15
CA ASP A 66 18.98 -6.49 11.75
C ASP A 66 18.46 -5.19 11.13
N GLY A 67 17.13 -5.02 10.99
CA GLY A 67 16.52 -3.86 10.37
C GLY A 67 16.63 -3.86 8.84
N LEU A 68 17.04 -4.97 8.22
CA LEU A 68 17.02 -5.12 6.78
C LEU A 68 15.72 -5.78 6.32
N PRO A 69 15.18 -5.41 5.14
CA PRO A 69 14.06 -6.15 4.57
C PRO A 69 14.40 -7.64 4.42
N LEU A 70 13.42 -8.49 4.70
CA LEU A 70 13.47 -9.91 4.36
C LEU A 70 13.57 -10.09 2.83
N PRO A 71 13.91 -11.28 2.32
CA PRO A 71 13.98 -11.51 0.86
C PRO A 71 12.69 -11.08 0.15
N HIS A 72 12.82 -10.34 -0.94
CA HIS A 72 11.69 -9.65 -1.60
C HIS A 72 10.57 -10.60 -2.03
N GLU A 73 10.91 -11.81 -2.43
CA GLU A 73 9.99 -12.86 -2.87
C GLU A 73 9.25 -13.56 -1.71
N ARG A 74 9.65 -13.33 -0.46
CA ARG A 74 9.00 -13.94 0.70
C ARG A 74 7.59 -13.39 0.84
N MET A 75 6.61 -14.28 0.97
CA MET A 75 5.21 -13.89 1.22
C MET A 75 5.00 -13.58 2.71
N VAL A 76 4.35 -12.47 2.99
CA VAL A 76 3.99 -12.00 4.33
C VAL A 76 2.50 -11.66 4.34
N THR A 77 1.80 -12.15 5.36
CA THR A 77 0.39 -11.85 5.60
C THR A 77 0.27 -10.84 6.73
N ILE A 78 -0.49 -9.77 6.49
CA ILE A 78 -0.80 -8.71 7.46
C ILE A 78 -2.32 -8.60 7.57
N ASP A 79 -2.80 -8.49 8.81
CA ASP A 79 -4.20 -8.26 9.12
C ASP A 79 -4.48 -6.75 9.09
N VAL A 80 -5.21 -6.29 8.07
CA VAL A 80 -5.44 -4.87 7.81
C VAL A 80 -6.89 -4.51 8.12
N PRO A 81 -7.16 -3.50 8.97
CA PRO A 81 -8.53 -3.02 9.19
C PRO A 81 -9.20 -2.55 7.91
N GLY A 82 -10.52 -2.74 7.77
CA GLY A 82 -11.26 -2.37 6.56
C GLY A 82 -11.13 -0.89 6.19
N ARG A 83 -11.05 0.00 7.18
CA ARG A 83 -10.76 1.42 6.95
C ARG A 83 -9.37 1.62 6.32
N SER A 84 -8.33 0.99 6.86
CA SER A 84 -6.97 1.06 6.33
C SER A 84 -6.86 0.39 4.95
N CYS A 85 -7.65 -0.64 4.67
CA CYS A 85 -7.70 -1.26 3.34
C CYS A 85 -8.15 -0.29 2.25
N ARG A 86 -9.12 0.59 2.54
CA ARG A 86 -9.54 1.64 1.60
C ARG A 86 -8.43 2.66 1.38
N ILE A 87 -7.78 3.09 2.46
CA ILE A 87 -6.71 4.09 2.40
C ILE A 87 -5.53 3.57 1.57
N VAL A 88 -5.05 2.34 1.85
CA VAL A 88 -3.95 1.73 1.08
C VAL A 88 -4.30 1.62 -0.40
N ALA A 89 -5.51 1.14 -0.73
CA ALA A 89 -5.91 0.98 -2.12
C ALA A 89 -6.08 2.33 -2.84
N GLY A 90 -6.62 3.36 -2.18
CA GLY A 90 -6.71 4.71 -2.73
C GLY A 90 -5.32 5.30 -2.99
N ALA A 91 -4.43 5.22 -2.00
CA ALA A 91 -3.06 5.73 -2.12
C ALA A 91 -2.29 5.03 -3.25
N LEU A 92 -2.39 3.70 -3.39
CA LEU A 92 -1.75 2.97 -4.48
C LEU A 92 -2.27 3.42 -5.87
N ASP A 93 -3.56 3.74 -6.00
CA ASP A 93 -4.14 4.21 -7.26
C ASP A 93 -3.69 5.65 -7.58
N ASP A 94 -3.70 6.53 -6.57
CA ASP A 94 -3.29 7.93 -6.70
C ASP A 94 -1.79 8.04 -7.04
N TRP A 95 -0.93 7.33 -6.32
CA TRP A 95 0.51 7.33 -6.58
C TRP A 95 0.88 6.65 -7.90
N ALA A 96 0.13 5.62 -8.33
CA ALA A 96 0.29 5.09 -9.69
C ALA A 96 -0.08 6.12 -10.76
N ALA A 97 -1.05 7.00 -10.50
CA ALA A 97 -1.40 8.09 -11.40
C ALA A 97 -0.36 9.20 -11.41
N VAL A 98 0.23 9.53 -10.26
CA VAL A 98 1.36 10.48 -10.14
C VAL A 98 2.59 9.95 -10.88
N ALA A 99 3.02 8.72 -10.59
CA ALA A 99 4.17 8.11 -11.25
C ALA A 99 4.01 8.01 -12.78
N ALA A 100 2.77 7.80 -13.27
CA ALA A 100 2.48 7.79 -14.70
C ALA A 100 2.55 9.17 -15.36
N ARG A 101 2.44 10.26 -14.58
CA ARG A 101 2.56 11.66 -15.07
C ARG A 101 4.00 12.15 -15.00
N GLU A 102 4.75 11.73 -13.99
CA GLU A 102 6.13 12.14 -13.74
C GLU A 102 7.16 11.36 -14.59
N THR A 103 6.76 10.26 -15.24
CA THR A 103 7.67 9.47 -16.07
C THR A 103 7.99 10.14 -17.41
N ALA A 104 9.07 10.93 -17.43
CA ALA A 104 9.94 10.96 -18.60
C ALA A 104 10.61 9.57 -18.72
N PRO A 105 10.63 8.92 -19.90
CA PRO A 105 11.18 7.58 -20.04
C PRO A 105 12.72 7.63 -19.93
N GLU A 106 13.25 7.65 -18.72
CA GLU A 106 14.67 7.43 -18.48
C GLU A 106 14.96 5.92 -18.50
N PRO A 107 15.91 5.44 -19.33
CA PRO A 107 16.25 4.02 -19.38
C PRO A 107 16.82 3.57 -18.03
N GLY A 108 16.13 2.67 -17.35
CA GLY A 108 16.56 2.10 -16.06
C GLY A 108 15.59 2.34 -14.91
N PHE A 109 14.60 3.22 -15.08
CA PHE A 109 13.43 3.25 -14.19
C PHE A 109 12.44 2.20 -14.70
N GLU A 110 12.36 1.07 -14.01
CA GLU A 110 11.25 0.14 -14.15
C GLU A 110 9.93 0.91 -13.98
N ASN A 111 8.87 0.48 -14.67
CA ASN A 111 7.62 1.24 -14.77
C ASN A 111 6.89 1.23 -13.42
N GLU A 112 7.28 2.12 -12.52
CA GLU A 112 6.76 2.26 -11.15
C GLU A 112 5.23 2.33 -11.12
N ALA A 113 4.63 3.05 -12.08
CA ALA A 113 3.18 3.10 -12.23
C ALA A 113 2.54 1.74 -12.60
N ALA A 114 3.24 0.87 -13.33
CA ALA A 114 2.77 -0.48 -13.60
C ALA A 114 2.90 -1.38 -12.37
N GLU A 115 3.99 -1.26 -11.61
CA GLU A 115 4.21 -2.05 -10.40
C GLU A 115 3.22 -1.70 -9.29
N MET A 116 2.96 -0.40 -9.06
CA MET A 116 1.92 0.05 -8.12
C MET A 116 0.54 -0.47 -8.52
N ARG A 117 0.22 -0.47 -9.83
CA ARG A 117 -1.04 -1.07 -10.34
C ARG A 117 -1.10 -2.57 -10.13
N GLU A 118 0.00 -3.29 -10.28
CA GLU A 118 0.06 -4.72 -10.00
C GLU A 118 -0.19 -5.00 -8.52
N VAL A 119 0.45 -4.23 -7.63
CA VAL A 119 0.23 -4.31 -6.17
C VAL A 119 -1.25 -4.01 -5.84
N LEU A 120 -1.82 -2.96 -6.43
CA LEU A 120 -3.23 -2.61 -6.26
C LEU A 120 -4.17 -3.74 -6.71
N GLN A 121 -3.93 -4.34 -7.88
CA GLN A 121 -4.76 -5.46 -8.34
C GLN A 121 -4.62 -6.69 -7.43
N ALA A 122 -3.41 -7.00 -6.96
CA ALA A 122 -3.18 -8.08 -6.01
C ALA A 122 -3.86 -7.81 -4.65
N TRP A 123 -3.88 -6.55 -4.21
CA TRP A 123 -4.59 -6.09 -3.01
C TRP A 123 -6.09 -6.29 -3.15
N LEU A 124 -6.70 -5.70 -4.18
CA LEU A 124 -8.16 -5.73 -4.40
C LEU A 124 -8.68 -7.17 -4.60
N ALA A 125 -7.92 -8.04 -5.26
CA ALA A 125 -8.30 -9.44 -5.47
C ALA A 125 -8.49 -10.22 -4.16
N GLN A 126 -7.83 -9.81 -3.09
CA GLN A 126 -7.92 -10.46 -1.77
C GLN A 126 -9.11 -9.94 -0.96
N LEU A 127 -9.53 -8.71 -1.21
CA LEU A 127 -10.65 -8.07 -0.52
C LEU A 127 -12.02 -8.53 -1.04
N VAL A 128 -12.12 -8.96 -2.31
CA VAL A 128 -13.36 -9.45 -2.93
C VAL A 128 -13.77 -10.86 -2.46
N ARG A 129 -12.87 -11.60 -1.79
CA ARG A 129 -13.07 -13.02 -1.45
C ARG A 129 -13.66 -13.27 -0.05
N LYS A 130 -14.09 -12.24 0.67
CA LYS A 130 -14.79 -12.34 1.96
C LYS A 130 -16.20 -11.77 1.85
#